data_AF-A0A5N7JYZ9-F1
#
_entry.id   AF-A0A5N7JYZ9-F1
#
_cell.length_a   1.000
_cell.length_b   1.000
_cell.length_c   1.000
_cell.angle_alpha   90.00
_cell.angle_beta   90.00
_cell.angle_gamma   90.00
#
_symmetry.space_group_name_H-M   'P 1'
#
loop_
_entity.id
_entity.type
_entity.pdbx_description
1 polymer ?
#
loop_
_entity_poly.entity_id
_entity_poly.type
_entity_poly.pdbx_seq_one_letter_code
_entity_poly.pdbx_strand_id
1 'polypeptide(L)'
;MNLGLCWYRIGRSANEKYLPSVTIKSADSTLGFQNVIGVTLVVDDQVGKDIENIDVTLRALPDNSTHEQNRDFIYKIIENIKSSGWKHYYSPGDPRISGSNFSKIDSLGKVLGHYVSSHPWFDPDYVIDMNRWRKVSSFYSWYFYSEGDYLTLKAWRRNSKDDPATRGTYLITMEFKTEREFWLSEFSGNKDRANWKELLPARLKKYKDSRRVIEDEARASGMEIDESYQDPPIHALSK
;
A
#
# COMPACT_ATOMS: atom_id res chain seq x y z
N MET A 1 20.03 0.45 -29.65
CA MET A 1 20.47 0.39 -28.24
C MET A 1 19.47 -0.50 -27.52
N ASN A 2 19.87 -1.69 -27.07
CA ASN A 2 19.00 -2.55 -26.26
C ASN A 2 18.99 -1.95 -24.84
N LEU A 3 17.82 -1.56 -24.33
CA LEU A 3 17.70 -0.98 -22.99
C LEU A 3 17.88 -2.04 -21.89
N GLY A 4 17.86 -3.33 -22.22
CA GLY A 4 17.90 -4.41 -21.23
C GLY A 4 16.60 -4.55 -20.43
N LEU A 5 15.51 -3.95 -20.91
CA LEU A 5 14.20 -3.97 -20.25
C LEU A 5 13.26 -4.96 -20.95
N CYS A 6 12.76 -5.93 -20.18
CA CYS A 6 11.74 -6.88 -20.60
C CYS A 6 10.40 -6.57 -19.93
N TRP A 7 9.40 -6.18 -20.72
CA TRP A 7 8.06 -5.84 -20.24
C TRP A 7 7.11 -7.01 -20.44
N TYR A 8 6.41 -7.41 -19.37
CA TYR A 8 5.39 -8.44 -19.44
C TYR A 8 4.05 -7.84 -19.02
N ARG A 9 3.02 -8.11 -19.82
CA ARG A 9 1.67 -7.61 -19.58
C ARG A 9 0.63 -8.68 -19.88
N ILE A 10 -0.27 -8.89 -18.92
CA ILE A 10 -1.50 -9.64 -19.08
C ILE A 10 -2.64 -8.64 -18.90
N GLY A 11 -3.59 -8.65 -19.84
CA GLY A 11 -4.79 -7.83 -19.77
C GLY A 11 -6.01 -8.63 -20.20
N ARG A 12 -7.07 -8.55 -19.40
CA ARG A 12 -8.37 -9.18 -19.65
C ARG A 12 -9.48 -8.17 -19.42
N SER A 13 -10.56 -8.29 -20.16
CA SER A 13 -11.76 -7.51 -19.88
C SER A 13 -12.43 -8.02 -18.60
N ALA A 14 -12.87 -7.11 -17.74
CA ALA A 14 -13.60 -7.47 -16.52
C ALA A 14 -14.90 -8.25 -16.78
N ASN A 15 -15.42 -8.17 -18.01
CA ASN A 15 -16.63 -8.87 -18.47
C ASN A 15 -16.36 -10.31 -18.95
N GLU A 16 -15.10 -10.75 -19.01
CA GLU A 16 -14.79 -12.12 -19.41
C GLU A 16 -15.25 -13.13 -18.34
N LYS A 17 -15.79 -14.26 -18.80
CA LYS A 17 -16.30 -15.34 -17.94
C LYS A 17 -15.17 -16.03 -17.17
N TYR A 18 -14.02 -16.20 -17.80
CA TYR A 18 -12.86 -16.87 -17.24
C TYR A 18 -11.73 -15.87 -17.11
N LEU A 19 -11.38 -15.53 -15.88
CA LEU A 19 -10.28 -14.62 -15.58
C LEU A 19 -9.11 -15.39 -14.95
N PRO A 20 -7.86 -14.97 -15.24
CA PRO A 20 -6.69 -15.60 -14.65
C PRO A 20 -6.69 -15.46 -13.12
N SER A 21 -5.99 -16.39 -12.48
CA SER A 21 -5.49 -16.22 -11.13
C SER A 21 -4.02 -15.77 -11.19
N VAL A 22 -3.56 -15.12 -10.12
CA VAL A 22 -2.15 -14.83 -9.90
C VAL A 22 -1.75 -15.40 -8.55
N THR A 23 -0.51 -15.89 -8.47
CA THR A 23 0.12 -16.28 -7.21
C THR A 23 1.45 -15.56 -7.15
N ILE A 24 1.61 -14.69 -6.15
CA ILE A 24 2.86 -14.01 -5.85
C ILE A 24 3.54 -14.81 -4.74
N LYS A 25 4.79 -15.19 -4.98
CA LYS A 25 5.63 -15.87 -4.00
C LYS A 25 6.78 -14.96 -3.61
N SER A 26 6.87 -14.68 -2.33
CA SER A 26 8.05 -14.12 -1.67
C SER A 26 8.74 -15.25 -0.87
N ALA A 27 9.85 -14.95 -0.20
CA ALA A 27 10.64 -15.91 0.57
C ALA A 27 9.76 -16.80 1.48
N ASP A 28 8.91 -16.18 2.31
CA ASP A 28 8.09 -16.90 3.30
C ASP A 28 6.57 -16.69 3.13
N SER A 29 6.13 -15.92 2.13
CA SER A 29 4.70 -15.68 1.87
C SER A 29 4.29 -16.13 0.46
N THR A 30 3.12 -16.75 0.39
CA THR A 30 2.45 -17.08 -0.87
C THR A 30 1.08 -16.44 -0.86
N LEU A 31 0.86 -15.48 -1.75
CA LEU A 31 -0.37 -14.71 -1.82
C LEU A 31 -1.04 -14.93 -3.16
N GLY A 32 -2.25 -15.48 -3.12
CA GLY A 32 -3.03 -15.82 -4.31
C GLY A 32 -4.26 -14.92 -4.48
N PHE A 33 -4.53 -14.52 -5.73
CA PHE A 33 -5.77 -13.84 -6.09
C PHE A 33 -6.45 -14.49 -7.29
N GLN A 34 -7.76 -14.57 -7.22
CA GLN A 34 -8.62 -15.00 -8.32
C GLN A 34 -9.19 -13.78 -9.05
N ASN A 35 -9.69 -13.98 -10.27
CA ASN A 35 -10.34 -12.94 -11.06
C ASN A 35 -9.46 -11.71 -11.33
N VAL A 36 -8.21 -11.94 -11.71
CA VAL A 36 -7.26 -10.88 -12.08
C VAL A 36 -7.57 -10.39 -13.49
N ILE A 37 -7.57 -9.07 -13.70
CA ILE A 37 -7.82 -8.47 -15.03
C ILE A 37 -6.57 -7.81 -15.61
N GLY A 38 -5.55 -7.57 -14.79
CA GLY A 38 -4.30 -6.98 -15.23
C GLY A 38 -3.12 -7.49 -14.42
N VAL A 39 -2.02 -7.80 -15.09
CA VAL A 39 -0.70 -7.98 -14.47
C VAL A 39 0.30 -7.23 -15.33
N THR A 40 1.12 -6.38 -14.72
CA THR A 40 2.27 -5.74 -15.38
C THR A 40 3.51 -5.97 -14.53
N LEU A 41 4.62 -6.37 -15.15
CA LEU A 41 5.92 -6.45 -14.49
C LEU A 41 7.02 -6.12 -15.48
N VAL A 42 8.15 -5.67 -14.95
CA VAL A 42 9.35 -5.32 -15.73
C VAL A 42 10.54 -6.06 -15.14
N VAL A 43 11.37 -6.62 -16.02
CA VAL A 43 12.68 -7.14 -15.65
C VAL A 43 13.73 -6.25 -16.30
N ASP A 44 14.64 -5.71 -15.49
CA ASP A 44 15.79 -4.95 -15.94
C ASP A 44 17.04 -5.82 -15.85
N ASP A 45 17.47 -6.36 -16.99
CA ASP A 45 18.64 -7.24 -17.11
C ASP A 45 19.95 -6.55 -16.69
N GLN A 46 19.97 -5.22 -16.60
CA GLN A 46 21.13 -4.47 -16.09
C GLN A 46 21.20 -4.48 -14.55
N VAL A 47 20.07 -4.67 -13.88
CA VAL A 47 19.98 -4.78 -12.42
C VAL A 47 20.13 -6.24 -11.98
N GLY A 48 19.44 -7.15 -12.66
CA GLY A 48 19.44 -8.57 -12.33
C GLY A 48 18.37 -9.34 -13.12
N LYS A 49 18.18 -10.61 -12.77
CA LYS A 49 17.15 -11.46 -13.39
C LYS A 49 15.87 -11.54 -12.55
N ASP A 50 15.88 -10.94 -11.38
CA ASP A 50 14.77 -10.97 -10.43
C ASP A 50 13.70 -9.96 -10.82
N ILE A 51 12.45 -10.25 -10.44
CA ILE A 51 11.33 -9.33 -10.65
C ILE A 51 11.32 -8.34 -9.49
N GLU A 52 11.56 -7.06 -9.78
CA GLU A 52 11.64 -6.04 -8.73
C GLU A 52 10.30 -5.37 -8.41
N ASN A 53 9.37 -5.37 -9.37
CA ASN A 53 8.05 -4.79 -9.23
C ASN A 53 6.97 -5.57 -9.99
N ILE A 54 5.79 -5.70 -9.38
CA ILE A 54 4.61 -6.32 -10.00
C ILE A 54 3.38 -5.47 -9.67
N ASP A 55 2.66 -5.05 -10.70
CA ASP A 55 1.35 -4.41 -10.57
C ASP A 55 0.26 -5.41 -10.93
N VAL A 56 -0.69 -5.62 -10.02
CA VAL A 56 -1.85 -6.51 -10.20
C VAL A 56 -3.13 -5.69 -10.12
N THR A 57 -4.01 -5.84 -11.10
CA THR A 57 -5.36 -5.26 -11.09
C THR A 57 -6.39 -6.37 -10.94
N LEU A 58 -7.23 -6.27 -9.91
CA LEU A 58 -8.29 -7.25 -9.63
C LEU A 58 -9.61 -6.85 -10.30
N ARG A 59 -10.42 -7.85 -10.67
CA ARG A 59 -11.84 -7.60 -10.96
C ARG A 59 -12.53 -7.16 -9.67
N ALA A 60 -12.91 -5.90 -9.63
CA ALA A 60 -13.74 -5.36 -8.56
C ALA A 60 -15.20 -5.85 -8.68
N LEU A 61 -16.06 -5.39 -7.77
CA LEU A 61 -17.50 -5.59 -7.90
C LEU A 61 -18.05 -4.89 -9.15
N PRO A 62 -19.23 -5.32 -9.66
CA PRO A 62 -19.88 -4.66 -10.78
C PRO A 62 -20.03 -3.16 -10.57
N ASP A 63 -20.07 -2.43 -11.69
CA ASP A 63 -20.31 -1.00 -11.67
C ASP A 63 -21.55 -0.65 -10.85
N ASN A 64 -21.47 0.50 -10.17
CA ASN A 64 -22.57 1.01 -9.34
C ASN A 64 -22.94 0.05 -8.18
N SER A 65 -22.01 -0.78 -7.68
CA SER A 65 -22.23 -1.51 -6.42
C SER A 65 -22.29 -0.52 -5.24
N THR A 66 -22.88 -0.94 -4.10
CA THR A 66 -22.94 -0.04 -2.93
C THR A 66 -21.55 0.21 -2.35
N HIS A 67 -21.35 1.36 -1.72
CA HIS A 67 -20.07 1.66 -1.04
C HIS A 67 -19.77 0.64 0.06
N GLU A 68 -20.80 0.12 0.73
CA GLU A 68 -20.67 -0.91 1.76
C GLU A 68 -20.20 -2.25 1.17
N GLN A 69 -20.80 -2.70 0.06
CA GLN A 69 -20.34 -3.90 -0.64
C GLN A 69 -18.88 -3.79 -1.08
N ASN A 70 -18.48 -2.62 -1.59
CA ASN A 70 -17.09 -2.38 -2.00
C ASN A 70 -16.12 -2.36 -0.81
N ARG A 71 -16.49 -1.71 0.30
CA ARG A 71 -15.71 -1.73 1.55
C ARG A 71 -15.48 -3.18 1.99
N ASP A 72 -16.56 -3.96 2.12
CA ASP A 72 -16.49 -5.32 2.62
C ASP A 72 -15.68 -6.23 1.68
N PHE A 73 -15.79 -6.01 0.36
CA PHE A 73 -14.96 -6.70 -0.62
C PHE A 73 -13.47 -6.37 -0.47
N ILE A 74 -13.12 -5.10 -0.24
CA ILE A 74 -11.74 -4.67 0.00
C ILE A 74 -11.19 -5.25 1.30
N TYR A 75 -11.97 -5.29 2.38
CA TYR A 75 -11.52 -5.88 3.64
C TYR A 75 -11.33 -7.40 3.56
N LYS A 76 -12.09 -8.11 2.71
CA LYS A 76 -11.79 -9.53 2.40
C LYS A 76 -10.44 -9.70 1.69
N ILE A 77 -10.06 -8.75 0.83
CA ILE A 77 -8.73 -8.73 0.20
C ILE A 77 -7.65 -8.50 1.25
N ILE A 78 -7.86 -7.54 2.16
CA ILE A 78 -6.94 -7.26 3.28
C ILE A 78 -6.78 -8.48 4.19
N GLU A 79 -7.87 -9.17 4.51
CA GLU A 79 -7.84 -10.40 5.31
C GLU A 79 -7.02 -11.50 4.63
N ASN A 80 -7.19 -11.69 3.31
CA ASN A 80 -6.39 -12.65 2.53
C ASN A 80 -4.90 -12.29 2.49
N ILE A 81 -4.57 -11.00 2.39
CA ILE A 81 -3.19 -10.51 2.45
C ILE A 81 -2.59 -10.87 3.81
N LYS A 82 -3.28 -10.52 4.90
CA LYS A 82 -2.82 -10.77 6.26
C LYS A 82 -2.70 -12.26 6.59
N SER A 83 -3.66 -13.08 6.18
CA SER A 83 -3.62 -14.53 6.39
C SER A 83 -2.47 -15.21 5.63
N SER A 84 -1.94 -14.56 4.60
CA SER A 84 -0.76 -15.00 3.86
C SER A 84 0.57 -14.57 4.50
N GLY A 85 0.54 -13.96 5.70
CA GLY A 85 1.73 -13.60 6.48
C GLY A 85 2.21 -12.15 6.30
N TRP A 86 1.54 -11.36 5.46
CA TRP A 86 1.84 -9.94 5.30
C TRP A 86 1.37 -9.14 6.51
N LYS A 87 2.21 -8.23 7.01
CA LYS A 87 1.96 -7.42 8.21
C LYS A 87 1.72 -5.96 7.84
N HIS A 88 0.98 -5.23 8.67
CA HIS A 88 0.83 -3.77 8.52
C HIS A 88 2.21 -3.10 8.49
N TYR A 89 2.39 -2.16 7.56
CA TYR A 89 3.57 -1.33 7.45
C TYR A 89 3.24 0.15 7.69
N TYR A 90 3.83 0.73 8.74
CA TYR A 90 3.86 2.19 8.91
C TYR A 90 5.01 2.77 8.08
N SER A 91 4.74 3.82 7.30
CA SER A 91 5.80 4.53 6.59
C SER A 91 6.84 5.06 7.58
N PRO A 92 8.14 5.11 7.25
CA PRO A 92 9.20 5.41 8.21
C PRO A 92 9.06 6.78 8.91
N GLY A 93 8.42 7.74 8.22
CA GLY A 93 8.18 9.10 8.74
C GLY A 93 6.82 9.29 9.40
N ASP A 94 5.91 8.32 9.24
CA ASP A 94 4.54 8.41 9.74
C ASP A 94 4.47 7.92 11.20
N PRO A 95 3.58 8.48 12.03
CA PRO A 95 3.39 8.05 13.40
C PRO A 95 2.77 6.65 13.46
N ARG A 96 3.21 5.84 14.42
CA ARG A 96 2.68 4.47 14.65
C ARG A 96 1.35 4.51 15.40
N ILE A 97 0.37 5.20 14.83
CA ILE A 97 -0.95 5.35 15.44
C ILE A 97 -1.88 4.29 14.84
N SER A 98 -2.36 3.40 15.70
CA SER A 98 -3.33 2.39 15.35
C SER A 98 -4.67 3.01 14.93
N GLY A 99 -5.37 2.31 14.03
CA GLY A 99 -6.74 2.61 13.65
C GLY A 99 -7.70 2.75 14.84
N SER A 100 -7.41 2.17 16.01
CA SER A 100 -8.21 2.38 17.24
C SER A 100 -8.39 3.86 17.61
N ASN A 101 -7.47 4.72 17.18
CA ASN A 101 -7.52 6.17 17.43
C ASN A 101 -8.28 6.95 16.36
N PHE A 102 -8.92 6.31 15.36
CA PHE A 102 -9.59 7.01 14.25
C PHE A 102 -10.63 8.05 14.72
N SER A 103 -11.20 7.88 15.92
CA SER A 103 -12.19 8.79 16.51
C SER A 103 -11.61 10.15 16.90
N LYS A 104 -10.29 10.22 17.13
CA LYS A 104 -9.52 11.41 17.49
C LYS A 104 -8.90 12.11 16.27
N ILE A 105 -9.16 11.59 15.06
CA ILE A 105 -8.58 12.08 13.81
C ILE A 105 -9.72 12.59 12.93
N ASP A 106 -9.71 13.90 12.68
CA ASP A 106 -10.77 14.60 11.96
C ASP A 106 -10.42 14.93 10.50
N SER A 107 -9.15 14.76 10.11
CA SER A 107 -8.65 15.12 8.79
C SER A 107 -8.21 13.89 8.01
N LEU A 108 -8.60 13.80 6.74
CA LEU A 108 -8.14 12.75 5.85
C LEU A 108 -6.71 13.04 5.40
N GLY A 109 -5.83 12.04 5.50
CA GLY A 109 -4.45 12.13 5.03
C GLY A 109 -3.57 13.01 5.91
N LYS A 110 -4.07 13.44 7.08
CA LYS A 110 -3.31 14.21 8.05
C LYS A 110 -3.59 13.77 9.48
N VAL A 111 -2.54 13.71 10.29
CA VAL A 111 -2.62 13.57 11.74
C VAL A 111 -2.05 14.85 12.35
N LEU A 112 -2.85 15.56 13.15
CA LEU A 112 -2.45 16.82 13.79
C LEU A 112 -1.88 17.88 12.83
N GLY A 113 -2.39 17.90 11.59
CA GLY A 113 -1.95 18.83 10.55
C GLY A 113 -0.78 18.34 9.69
N HIS A 114 -0.08 17.29 10.10
CA HIS A 114 1.01 16.66 9.36
C HIS A 114 0.48 15.67 8.34
N TYR A 115 0.97 15.74 7.09
CA TYR A 115 0.61 14.74 6.08
C TYR A 115 1.20 13.39 6.45
N VAL A 116 0.38 12.35 6.37
CA VAL A 116 0.80 10.96 6.62
C VAL A 116 0.28 10.05 5.53
N SER A 117 1.14 9.16 5.04
CA SER A 117 0.84 8.19 4.00
C SER A 117 0.12 6.94 4.52
N SER A 118 0.64 6.30 5.57
CA SER A 118 0.01 5.20 6.32
C SER A 118 -0.98 5.77 7.36
N HIS A 119 -2.05 6.38 6.85
CA HIS A 119 -3.03 7.08 7.65
C HIS A 119 -3.85 6.11 8.54
N PRO A 120 -4.14 6.41 9.82
CA PRO A 120 -4.84 5.48 10.72
C PRO A 120 -6.26 5.08 10.28
N TRP A 121 -6.93 5.87 9.44
CA TRP A 121 -8.20 5.46 8.82
C TRP A 121 -8.04 4.29 7.82
N PHE A 122 -6.83 4.02 7.37
CA PHE A 122 -6.47 2.94 6.46
C PHE A 122 -5.53 1.93 7.15
N ASP A 123 -5.72 1.74 8.45
CA ASP A 123 -5.09 0.66 9.18
C ASP A 123 -5.73 -0.68 8.75
N PRO A 124 -4.95 -1.68 8.27
CA PRO A 124 -5.49 -2.97 7.85
C PRO A 124 -6.05 -3.83 8.99
N ASP A 125 -5.79 -3.47 10.25
CA ASP A 125 -6.33 -4.13 11.44
C ASP A 125 -7.68 -3.55 11.90
N TYR A 126 -8.11 -2.43 11.30
CA TYR A 126 -9.34 -1.73 11.70
C TYR A 126 -10.27 -1.47 10.51
N VAL A 127 -11.52 -1.91 10.64
CA VAL A 127 -12.55 -1.62 9.63
C VAL A 127 -13.09 -0.21 9.82
N ILE A 128 -12.83 0.66 8.85
CA ILE A 128 -13.36 2.01 8.81
C ILE A 128 -14.89 2.01 8.69
N ASP A 129 -15.55 2.87 9.46
CA ASP A 129 -17.00 3.01 9.41
C ASP A 129 -17.47 3.70 8.12
N MET A 130 -18.73 3.50 7.76
CA MET A 130 -19.28 4.04 6.52
C MET A 130 -19.33 5.57 6.45
N ASN A 131 -19.43 6.27 7.59
CA ASN A 131 -19.41 7.73 7.59
C ASN A 131 -18.03 8.25 7.19
N ARG A 132 -16.96 7.65 7.70
CA ARG A 132 -15.58 7.99 7.31
C ARG A 132 -15.25 7.49 5.91
N TRP A 133 -15.62 6.27 5.55
CA TRP A 133 -15.44 5.73 4.19
C TRP A 133 -15.99 6.67 3.12
N ARG A 134 -17.20 7.21 3.34
CA ARG A 134 -17.81 8.17 2.39
C ARG A 134 -17.03 9.49 2.29
N LYS A 135 -16.43 9.96 3.39
CA LYS A 135 -15.63 11.21 3.44
C LYS A 135 -14.29 11.10 2.72
N VAL A 136 -13.75 9.89 2.55
CA VAL A 136 -12.55 9.69 1.73
C VAL A 136 -12.85 10.19 0.32
N SER A 137 -11.99 11.03 -0.27
CA SER A 137 -12.26 11.69 -1.55
C SER A 137 -12.48 10.67 -2.67
N SER A 138 -11.43 9.94 -3.04
CA SER A 138 -11.47 8.93 -4.09
C SER A 138 -10.37 7.87 -3.97
N PHE A 139 -9.40 8.04 -3.08
CA PHE A 139 -8.22 7.17 -3.03
C PHE A 139 -8.01 6.62 -1.63
N TYR A 140 -7.82 5.30 -1.56
CA TYR A 140 -7.59 4.53 -0.35
C TYR A 140 -6.29 3.73 -0.55
N SER A 141 -5.45 3.65 0.47
CA SER A 141 -4.18 2.96 0.39
C SER A 141 -3.84 2.27 1.71
N TRP A 142 -3.54 0.99 1.63
CA TRP A 142 -3.04 0.17 2.75
C TRP A 142 -1.65 -0.34 2.40
N TYR A 143 -0.76 -0.38 3.39
CA TYR A 143 0.64 -0.75 3.20
C TYR A 143 0.97 -1.98 4.03
N PHE A 144 1.70 -2.89 3.42
CA PHE A 144 2.08 -4.16 4.02
C PHE A 144 3.55 -4.47 3.75
N TYR A 145 4.12 -5.30 4.62
CA TYR A 145 5.47 -5.81 4.51
C TYR A 145 5.53 -7.32 4.77
N SER A 146 6.42 -8.02 4.07
CA SER A 146 6.76 -9.44 4.28
C SER A 146 8.19 -9.70 3.81
N GLU A 147 9.11 -10.05 4.73
CA GLU A 147 10.49 -10.53 4.45
C GLU A 147 11.22 -9.82 3.29
N GLY A 148 11.38 -8.50 3.39
CA GLY A 148 12.06 -7.67 2.40
C GLY A 148 11.14 -7.15 1.28
N ASP A 149 9.92 -7.64 1.17
CA ASP A 149 8.97 -7.18 0.16
C ASP A 149 7.90 -6.25 0.73
N TYR A 150 7.46 -5.33 -0.12
CA TYR A 150 6.50 -4.28 0.20
C TYR A 150 5.30 -4.40 -0.73
N LEU A 151 4.10 -4.31 -0.14
CA LEU A 151 2.83 -4.36 -0.87
C LEU A 151 2.03 -3.10 -0.54
N THR A 152 1.59 -2.40 -1.59
CA THR A 152 0.59 -1.34 -1.46
C THR A 152 -0.71 -1.78 -2.13
N LEU A 153 -1.78 -1.96 -1.33
CA LEU A 153 -3.13 -2.14 -1.83
C LEU A 153 -3.78 -0.77 -2.02
N LYS A 154 -4.23 -0.46 -3.23
CA LYS A 154 -4.88 0.80 -3.58
C LYS A 154 -6.29 0.55 -4.08
N ALA A 155 -7.24 1.38 -3.64
CA ALA A 155 -8.57 1.44 -4.21
C ALA A 155 -8.88 2.85 -4.71
N TRP A 156 -9.38 2.97 -5.93
CA TRP A 156 -9.80 4.22 -6.55
C TRP A 156 -11.31 4.19 -6.76
N ARG A 157 -12.02 5.10 -6.09
CA ARG A 157 -13.47 5.24 -6.17
C ARG A 157 -13.86 6.28 -7.20
N ARG A 158 -14.82 5.90 -8.05
CA ARG A 158 -15.65 6.82 -8.82
C ARG A 158 -17.09 6.70 -8.32
N ASN A 159 -17.65 7.80 -7.82
CA ASN A 159 -19.05 7.81 -7.39
C ASN A 159 -20.00 7.60 -8.58
N SER A 160 -21.14 6.96 -8.30
CA SER A 160 -22.23 6.84 -9.26
C SER A 160 -22.75 8.22 -9.67
N LYS A 161 -23.27 8.34 -10.90
CA LYS A 161 -23.93 9.57 -11.35
C LYS A 161 -25.30 9.75 -10.71
N ASP A 162 -26.03 8.65 -10.52
CA ASP A 162 -27.44 8.68 -10.11
C ASP A 162 -27.59 8.61 -8.58
N ASP A 163 -26.70 7.88 -7.91
CA ASP A 163 -26.68 7.75 -6.45
C ASP A 163 -25.24 7.79 -5.89
N PRO A 164 -24.58 8.96 -5.94
CA PRO A 164 -23.20 9.10 -5.49
C PRO A 164 -23.02 8.84 -3.98
N ALA A 165 -24.07 9.05 -3.19
CA ALA A 165 -24.02 8.95 -1.74
C ALA A 165 -23.93 7.49 -1.26
N THR A 166 -24.56 6.55 -1.99
CA THR A 166 -24.59 5.15 -1.59
C THR A 166 -23.86 4.21 -2.55
N ARG A 167 -23.55 4.63 -3.79
CA ARG A 167 -23.02 3.74 -4.84
C ARG A 167 -21.80 4.31 -5.56
N GLY A 168 -20.98 3.41 -6.09
CA GLY A 168 -19.80 3.75 -6.89
C GLY A 168 -19.14 2.55 -7.55
N THR A 169 -18.18 2.84 -8.41
CA THR A 169 -17.26 1.87 -9.02
C THR A 169 -15.89 2.03 -8.38
N TYR A 170 -15.23 0.91 -8.08
CA TYR A 170 -13.90 0.89 -7.48
C TYR A 170 -12.93 0.18 -8.43
N LEU A 171 -11.76 0.78 -8.64
CA LEU A 171 -10.60 0.13 -9.25
C LEU A 171 -9.66 -0.32 -8.13
N ILE A 172 -9.34 -1.60 -8.09
CA ILE A 172 -8.50 -2.19 -7.05
C ILE A 172 -7.19 -2.67 -7.69
N THR A 173 -6.08 -2.14 -7.19
CA THR A 173 -4.73 -2.41 -7.68
C THR A 173 -3.81 -2.74 -6.52
N MET A 174 -2.85 -3.61 -6.76
CA MET A 174 -1.81 -3.97 -5.80
C MET A 174 -0.46 -3.78 -6.47
N GLU A 175 0.43 -3.08 -5.78
CA GLU A 175 1.81 -2.85 -6.20
C GLU A 175 2.72 -3.61 -5.24
N PHE A 176 3.43 -4.61 -5.76
CA PHE A 176 4.47 -5.34 -5.06
C PHE A 176 5.82 -4.78 -5.46
N LYS A 177 6.70 -4.57 -4.48
CA LYS A 177 8.08 -4.14 -4.67
C LYS A 177 9.02 -4.94 -3.80
N THR A 178 10.17 -5.29 -4.36
CA THR A 178 11.33 -5.73 -3.57
C THR A 178 11.85 -4.58 -2.70
N GLU A 179 12.65 -4.91 -1.67
CA GLU A 179 13.30 -3.93 -0.80
C GLU A 179 14.05 -2.87 -1.59
N ARG A 180 14.83 -3.31 -2.58
CA ARG A 180 15.63 -2.41 -3.41
C ARG A 180 14.73 -1.41 -4.12
N GLU A 181 13.71 -1.87 -4.86
CA GLU A 181 12.86 -0.96 -5.65
C GLU A 181 12.01 -0.05 -4.76
N PHE A 182 11.56 -0.55 -3.60
CA PHE A 182 10.86 0.26 -2.60
C PHE A 182 11.72 1.46 -2.16
N TRP A 183 12.93 1.21 -1.65
CA TRP A 183 13.80 2.29 -1.17
C TRP A 183 14.38 3.15 -2.29
N LEU A 184 14.63 2.57 -3.47
CA LEU A 184 15.09 3.32 -4.63
C LEU A 184 14.05 4.36 -5.07
N SER A 185 12.76 4.05 -4.93
CA SER A 185 11.66 4.95 -5.31
C SER A 185 11.59 6.24 -4.48
N GLU A 186 12.28 6.30 -3.34
CA GLU A 186 12.42 7.51 -2.54
C GLU A 186 13.30 8.57 -3.22
N PHE A 187 14.10 8.20 -4.23
CA PHE A 187 15.07 9.08 -4.88
C PHE A 187 14.66 9.39 -6.32
N SER A 188 14.56 10.68 -6.67
CA SER A 188 14.04 11.15 -7.96
C SER A 188 15.11 11.49 -9.01
N GLY A 189 16.40 11.38 -8.70
CA GLY A 189 17.52 11.65 -9.63
C GLY A 189 18.41 10.44 -9.87
N ASN A 190 18.91 10.27 -11.10
CA ASN A 190 19.75 9.11 -11.49
C ASN A 190 21.00 8.96 -10.59
N LYS A 191 21.64 10.07 -10.22
CA LYS A 191 22.82 10.05 -9.34
C LYS A 191 22.46 9.60 -7.92
N ASP A 192 21.35 10.07 -7.37
CA ASP A 192 20.91 9.70 -6.02
C ASP A 192 20.42 8.26 -6.00
N ARG A 193 19.71 7.83 -7.06
CA ARG A 193 19.31 6.44 -7.28
C ARG A 193 20.52 5.51 -7.37
N ALA A 194 21.61 5.91 -8.04
CA ALA A 194 22.83 5.10 -8.08
C ALA A 194 23.51 4.97 -6.70
N ASN A 195 23.41 6.00 -5.85
CA ASN A 195 24.04 6.05 -4.52
C ASN A 195 23.03 5.86 -3.39
N TRP A 196 21.87 5.24 -3.66
CA TRP A 196 20.73 5.24 -2.74
C TRP A 196 21.07 4.63 -1.38
N LYS A 197 21.89 3.56 -1.35
CA LYS A 197 22.33 2.90 -0.10
C LYS A 197 23.15 3.82 0.81
N GLU A 198 23.96 4.70 0.22
CA GLU A 198 24.77 5.67 0.99
C GLU A 198 23.89 6.82 1.51
N LEU A 199 22.89 7.23 0.74
CA LEU A 199 22.00 8.34 1.08
C LEU A 199 20.86 7.94 2.03
N LEU A 200 20.45 6.67 2.00
CA LEU A 200 19.30 6.16 2.74
C LEU A 200 19.43 6.34 4.27
N PRO A 201 20.57 6.06 4.94
CA PRO A 201 20.70 6.27 6.38
C PRO A 201 20.38 7.70 6.83
N ALA A 202 20.85 8.71 6.09
CA ALA A 202 20.58 10.11 6.40
C ALA A 202 19.09 10.44 6.23
N ARG A 203 18.42 9.83 5.25
CA ARG A 203 16.98 9.99 4.99
C ARG A 203 16.13 9.31 6.07
N LEU A 204 16.47 8.09 6.44
CA LEU A 204 15.82 7.36 7.54
C LEU A 204 15.91 8.13 8.86
N LYS A 205 17.05 8.79 9.13
CA LYS A 205 17.18 9.67 10.29
C LYS A 205 16.16 10.81 10.26
N LYS A 206 16.01 11.50 9.13
CA LYS A 206 14.99 12.56 8.96
C LYS A 206 13.58 12.03 9.17
N TYR A 207 13.28 10.84 8.65
CA TYR A 207 11.99 10.18 8.86
C TYR A 207 11.73 9.87 10.34
N LYS A 208 12.69 9.29 11.05
CA LYS A 208 12.57 9.04 12.49
C LYS A 208 12.39 10.32 13.31
N ASP A 209 13.14 11.38 12.97
CA ASP A 209 12.98 12.68 13.63
C ASP A 209 11.59 13.27 13.39
N SER A 210 11.06 13.20 12.16
CA SER A 210 9.69 13.61 11.83
C SER A 210 8.64 12.79 12.59
N ARG A 211 8.77 11.46 12.57
CA ARG A 211 7.87 10.55 13.29
C ARG A 211 7.81 10.90 14.77
N ARG A 212 8.97 11.10 15.41
CA ARG A 212 9.03 11.44 16.84
C ARG A 212 8.25 12.70 17.18
N VAL A 213 8.38 13.76 16.36
CA VAL A 213 7.63 15.01 16.56
C VAL A 213 6.12 14.76 16.53
N ILE A 214 5.64 14.04 15.52
CA ILE A 214 4.20 13.75 15.38
C ILE A 214 3.70 12.84 16.50
N GLU A 215 4.49 11.84 16.90
CA GLU A 215 4.14 10.93 18.01
C GLU A 215 4.10 11.67 19.36
N ASP A 216 5.00 12.61 19.62
CA ASP A 216 4.99 13.42 20.84
C ASP A 216 3.75 14.33 20.92
N GLU A 217 3.39 14.98 19.81
CA GLU A 217 2.14 15.75 19.72
C GLU A 217 0.90 14.86 19.86
N ALA A 218 0.95 13.64 19.31
CA ALA A 218 -0.13 12.67 19.42
C ALA A 218 -0.32 12.18 20.86
N ARG A 219 0.77 11.87 21.57
CA ARG A 219 0.72 11.54 23.01
C ARG A 219 0.14 12.71 23.82
N ALA A 220 0.58 13.94 23.55
CA ALA A 220 0.05 15.14 24.21
C ALA A 220 -1.45 15.36 23.94
N SER A 221 -1.94 14.90 22.79
CA SER A 221 -3.36 14.92 22.41
C SER A 221 -4.14 13.68 22.90
N GLY A 222 -3.52 12.80 23.69
CA GLY A 222 -4.13 11.61 24.25
C GLY A 222 -4.32 10.45 23.27
N MET A 223 -3.63 10.44 22.13
CA MET A 223 -3.59 9.29 21.21
C MET A 223 -2.55 8.26 21.67
N GLU A 224 -2.84 6.98 21.43
CA GLU A 224 -1.94 5.88 21.73
C GLU A 224 -0.97 5.63 20.57
N ILE A 225 0.30 5.40 20.90
CA ILE A 225 1.33 4.97 19.96
C ILE A 225 1.53 3.47 20.11
N ASP A 226 1.57 2.75 18.99
CA ASP A 226 1.94 1.35 18.96
C ASP A 226 3.46 1.20 19.18
N GLU A 227 3.85 1.16 20.45
CA GLU A 227 5.24 0.93 20.85
C GLU A 227 5.70 -0.51 20.60
N SER A 228 4.77 -1.43 20.29
CA SER A 228 5.12 -2.81 19.95
C SER A 228 5.59 -2.97 18.51
N TYR A 229 5.18 -2.05 17.62
CA TYR A 229 5.62 -2.03 16.24
C TYR A 229 7.13 -1.80 16.12
N GLN A 230 7.78 -2.69 15.39
CA GLN A 230 9.18 -2.58 14.98
C GLN A 230 9.23 -2.29 13.48
N ASP A 231 9.98 -1.27 13.08
CA ASP A 231 10.24 -1.02 11.66
C ASP A 231 10.89 -2.27 11.04
N PRO A 232 10.47 -2.69 9.83
CA PRO A 232 11.12 -3.78 9.13
C PRO A 232 12.63 -3.58 9.00
N PRO A 233 13.43 -4.67 9.08
CA PRO A 233 14.84 -4.59 8.78
C PRO A 233 15.04 -4.14 7.33
N ILE A 234 16.12 -3.41 7.08
CA ILE A 234 16.53 -3.02 5.73
C ILE A 234 17.82 -3.79 5.43
N HIS A 235 17.69 -4.94 4.79
CA HIS A 235 18.78 -5.88 4.51
C HIS A 235 19.91 -5.24 3.70
N ALA A 236 19.58 -4.31 2.80
CA ALA A 236 20.55 -3.56 2.01
C ALA A 236 21.48 -2.66 2.83
N LEU A 237 21.15 -2.37 4.09
CA LEU A 237 21.98 -1.61 5.03
C LEU A 237 22.65 -2.48 6.10
N SER A 238 22.29 -3.76 6.17
CA SER A 238 22.95 -4.74 7.04
C SER A 238 24.32 -5.10 6.44
N LYS A 239 25.34 -5.14 7.29
CA LYS A 239 26.70 -5.55 6.90
C LYS A 239 26.81 -7.06 6.73
#